data_AF-A0A5C5ZJF7-F1
#
_entry.id   AF-A0A5C5ZJF7-F1
#
_cell.length_a   1.000
_cell.length_b   1.000
_cell.length_c   1.000
_cell.angle_alpha   90.00
_cell.angle_beta   90.00
_cell.angle_gamma   90.00
#
_symmetry.space_group_name_H-M   'P 1'
#
loop_
_entity.id
_entity.type
_entity.pdbx_description
1 polymer ?
#
loop_
_entity_poly.entity_id
_entity_poly.type
_entity_poly.pdbx_seq_one_letter_code
_entity_poly.pdbx_strand_id
1 'polypeptide(L)'
;MPDADVTQLYVVRVDGAARLSKLRSSRTHDAMELAEGFFLVRSTDTQSRLYHDLKRLVQPESLFVGKLDERPKFKGVAAGSLKWLRDG
;
A
#
# COMPACT_ATOMS: atom_id res chain seq x y z
N MET A 1 5.17 -3.25 -27.34
CA MET A 1 5.01 -4.32 -26.34
C MET A 1 4.30 -3.71 -25.16
N PRO A 2 3.19 -4.25 -24.65
CA PRO A 2 2.65 -3.73 -23.39
C PRO A 2 3.71 -4.03 -22.31
N ASP A 3 4.09 -3.00 -21.57
CA ASP A 3 5.00 -3.10 -20.44
C ASP A 3 4.57 -4.25 -19.55
N ALA A 4 5.52 -5.13 -19.20
CA ALA A 4 5.34 -6.06 -18.10
C ALA A 4 4.82 -5.25 -16.90
N ASP A 5 3.68 -5.66 -16.32
CA ASP A 5 2.99 -4.97 -15.21
C ASP A 5 3.97 -4.38 -14.19
N VAL A 6 4.39 -3.13 -14.40
CA VAL A 6 5.45 -2.50 -13.59
C VAL A 6 4.84 -2.21 -12.24
N THR A 7 5.15 -3.07 -11.28
CA THR A 7 4.63 -2.97 -9.93
C THR A 7 5.40 -1.89 -9.18
N GLN A 8 4.69 -0.89 -8.69
CA GLN A 8 5.24 0.22 -7.92
C GLN A 8 4.92 0.07 -6.45
N LEU A 9 5.80 0.64 -5.61
CA LEU A 9 5.61 0.67 -4.18
C LEU A 9 5.04 2.02 -3.75
N TYR A 10 4.09 1.94 -2.84
CA TYR A 10 3.42 3.08 -2.23
C TYR A 10 3.44 2.93 -0.73
N VAL A 11 3.58 4.04 -0.04
CA VAL A 11 3.31 4.15 1.39
C VAL A 11 1.95 4.80 1.57
N VAL A 12 1.11 4.18 2.40
CA VAL A 12 -0.26 4.64 2.62
C VAL A 12 -0.46 4.85 4.11
N ARG A 13 -0.89 6.05 4.50
CA ARG A 13 -1.43 6.31 5.83
C ARG A 13 -2.92 6.49 5.74
N VAL A 14 -3.64 5.77 6.60
CA VAL A 14 -5.08 5.82 6.71
C VAL A 14 -5.45 6.14 8.16
N ASP A 15 -6.35 7.09 8.34
CA ASP A 15 -6.89 7.44 9.65
C ASP A 15 -8.42 7.37 9.66
N GLY A 16 -9.00 7.02 10.80
CA GLY A 16 -10.46 6.92 10.99
C GLY A 16 -11.18 5.92 10.07
N ALA A 17 -10.48 4.92 9.53
CA ALA A 17 -11.06 4.01 8.56
C ALA A 17 -11.88 2.87 9.19
N ALA A 18 -13.12 2.72 8.73
CA ALA A 18 -14.03 1.68 9.20
C ALA A 18 -13.62 0.25 8.77
N ARG A 19 -12.73 0.10 7.78
CA ARG A 19 -12.48 -1.17 7.07
C ARG A 19 -11.03 -1.39 6.67
N LEU A 20 -10.08 -1.15 7.57
CA LEU A 20 -8.65 -1.34 7.31
C LEU A 20 -8.27 -2.76 6.84
N SER A 21 -9.01 -3.79 7.28
CA SER A 21 -8.80 -5.17 6.84
C SER A 21 -8.98 -5.37 5.33
N LYS A 22 -9.72 -4.49 4.64
CA LYS A 22 -9.93 -4.56 3.19
C LYS A 22 -8.72 -4.11 2.38
N LEU A 23 -7.75 -3.43 2.98
CA LEU A 23 -6.52 -3.02 2.30
C LEU A 23 -5.60 -4.19 1.99
N ARG A 24 -5.69 -5.30 2.74
CA ARG A 24 -4.66 -6.36 2.74
C ARG A 24 -4.32 -6.88 1.35
N SER A 25 -5.32 -7.22 0.53
CA SER A 25 -5.06 -7.65 -0.85
C SER A 25 -6.28 -7.40 -1.73
N SER A 26 -6.03 -7.04 -2.98
CA SER A 26 -7.04 -6.90 -4.04
C SER A 26 -6.52 -7.51 -5.35
N ARG A 27 -7.28 -7.35 -6.43
CA ARG A 27 -6.85 -7.78 -7.77
C ARG A 27 -5.69 -6.96 -8.33
N THR A 28 -5.53 -5.70 -7.91
CA THR A 28 -4.55 -4.77 -8.49
C THR A 28 -3.45 -4.37 -7.52
N HIS A 29 -3.59 -4.70 -6.23
CA HIS A 29 -2.60 -4.39 -5.22
C HIS A 29 -2.55 -5.42 -4.10
N ASP A 30 -1.37 -5.54 -3.48
CA ASP A 30 -1.18 -6.22 -2.21
C ASP A 30 -0.66 -5.22 -1.18
N ALA A 31 -1.12 -5.32 0.06
CA ALA A 31 -0.76 -4.40 1.12
C ALA A 31 -0.36 -5.11 2.40
N MET A 32 0.64 -4.54 3.04
CA MET A 32 1.12 -4.98 4.31
C MET A 32 1.08 -3.84 5.33
N GLU A 33 0.45 -4.11 6.45
CA GLU A 33 0.46 -3.21 7.59
C GLU A 33 1.84 -3.22 8.25
N LEU A 34 2.45 -2.04 8.35
CA LEU A 34 3.75 -1.83 9.00
C LEU A 34 3.59 -1.41 10.47
N ALA A 35 2.54 -0.63 10.72
CA ALA A 35 2.08 -0.13 12.02
C ALA A 35 0.58 0.20 11.89
N GLU A 36 -0.12 0.41 13.01
CA GLU A 36 -1.56 0.70 13.02
C GLU A 36 -1.91 1.82 12.04
N GLY A 37 -2.69 1.53 10.99
CA GLY A 37 -3.11 2.52 9.99
C GLY A 37 -2.04 2.91 8.96
N PHE A 38 -0.83 2.34 9.04
CA PHE A 38 0.29 2.61 8.14
C PHE A 38 0.64 1.38 7.31
N PHE A 39 0.51 1.49 6.00
CA PHE A 39 0.61 0.37 5.07
C PHE A 39 1.69 0.61 4.02
N LEU A 40 2.34 -0.48 3.63
CA LEU A 40 3.12 -0.57 2.41
C LEU A 40 2.26 -1.29 1.37
N VAL A 41 2.08 -0.67 0.21
CA VAL A 41 1.23 -1.19 -0.86
C VAL A 41 2.08 -1.39 -2.11
N ARG A 42 1.97 -2.57 -2.71
CA ARG A 42 2.53 -2.88 -4.03
C ARG A 42 1.37 -2.92 -5.02
N SER A 43 1.43 -2.13 -6.09
CA SER A 43 0.32 -2.00 -7.05
C SER A 43 0.82 -1.83 -8.48
N THR A 44 0.04 -2.32 -9.45
CA THR A 44 0.23 -2.00 -10.88
C THR A 44 -0.51 -0.73 -11.30
N ASP A 45 -1.38 -0.20 -10.44
CA ASP A 45 -2.11 1.04 -10.69
C ASP A 45 -1.24 2.28 -10.50
N THR A 46 -1.62 3.37 -11.18
CA THR A 46 -1.04 4.68 -10.92
C THR A 46 -1.40 5.19 -9.52
N GLN A 47 -0.60 6.10 -8.96
CA GLN A 47 -0.85 6.69 -7.64
C GLN A 47 -2.27 7.24 -7.48
N SER A 48 -2.77 7.96 -8.49
CA SER A 48 -4.11 8.56 -8.45
C SER A 48 -5.21 7.50 -8.45
N ARG A 49 -5.05 6.43 -9.24
CA ARG A 49 -6.03 5.33 -9.28
C ARG A 49 -6.05 4.57 -7.96
N LEU A 50 -4.87 4.22 -7.44
CA LEU A 50 -4.73 3.61 -6.12
C LEU A 50 -5.39 4.48 -5.05
N TYR A 51 -5.10 5.78 -5.02
CA TYR A 51 -5.73 6.72 -4.08
C TYR A 51 -7.26 6.71 -4.16
N HIS A 52 -7.84 6.77 -5.36
CA HIS A 52 -9.29 6.76 -5.54
C HIS A 52 -9.93 5.44 -5.11
N ASP A 53 -9.28 4.32 -5.40
CA ASP A 53 -9.76 3.00 -5.02
C ASP A 53 -9.72 2.83 -3.50
N LEU A 54 -8.62 3.20 -2.85
CA LEU A 54 -8.49 3.17 -1.40
C LEU A 54 -9.50 4.10 -0.72
N LYS A 55 -9.65 5.33 -1.22
CA LYS A 55 -10.64 6.30 -0.70
C LYS A 55 -12.05 5.72 -0.71
N ARG A 56 -12.44 5.03 -1.78
CA ARG A 56 -13.76 4.38 -1.91
C ARG A 56 -13.90 3.15 -1.02
N LEU A 57 -12.83 2.38 -0.89
CA LEU A 57 -12.82 1.10 -0.19
C LEU A 57 -12.93 1.23 1.33
N VAL A 58 -12.12 2.12 1.91
CA VAL A 58 -11.97 2.21 3.38
C VAL A 58 -12.66 3.42 4.00
N GLN A 59 -13.13 4.37 3.17
CA GLN A 59 -13.83 5.60 3.58
C GLN A 59 -13.14 6.29 4.77
N PRO A 60 -11.87 6.70 4.60
CA PRO A 60 -11.09 7.23 5.72
C PRO A 60 -11.44 8.69 6.02
N GLU A 61 -11.16 9.11 7.25
CA GLU A 61 -11.18 10.52 7.63
C GLU A 61 -9.98 11.26 7.01
N SER A 62 -8.82 10.60 6.97
CA SER A 62 -7.60 11.10 6.32
C SER A 62 -6.89 10.00 5.55
N LEU A 63 -6.43 10.33 4.33
CA LEU A 63 -5.74 9.41 3.43
C LEU A 63 -4.51 10.10 2.82
N PHE A 64 -3.35 9.50 3.05
CA PHE A 64 -2.11 9.85 2.37
C PHE A 64 -1.62 8.66 1.55
N VAL A 65 -1.21 8.92 0.32
CA VAL A 65 -0.59 7.92 -0.57
C VAL A 65 0.66 8.56 -1.16
N GLY A 66 1.83 8.04 -0.80
CA GLY A 66 3.12 8.46 -1.34
C GLY A 66 3.72 7.38 -2.22
N LYS A 67 4.15 7.73 -3.43
CA LYS A 67 4.95 6.83 -4.27
C LYS A 67 6.36 6.71 -3.70
N LEU A 68 6.92 5.51 -3.72
CA LEU A 68 8.29 5.24 -3.34
C LEU A 68 9.11 4.96 -4.61
N ASP A 69 10.11 5.80 -4.86
CA ASP A 69 11.04 5.60 -5.99
C ASP A 69 12.08 4.51 -5.71
N GLU A 70 12.33 4.23 -4.43
CA GLU A 70 13.26 3.21 -3.98
C GLU A 70 12.66 2.35 -2.87
N ARG A 71 13.32 1.23 -2.58
CA ARG A 71 12.96 0.36 -1.46
C ARG A 71 13.12 1.12 -0.14
N PRO A 72 12.05 1.28 0.65
CA PRO A 72 12.10 2.02 1.91
C PRO A 72 12.92 1.26 2.95
N LYS A 73 13.64 2.00 3.80
CA LYS A 73 14.33 1.44 4.96
C LYS A 73 13.37 1.40 6.14
N PHE A 74 13.25 0.25 6.80
CA PHE A 74 12.38 0.08 7.95
C PHE A 74 13.18 -0.06 9.25
N LYS A 75 12.69 0.55 10.33
CA LYS A 75 13.20 0.40 11.70
C LYS A 75 12.01 0.28 12.65
N GLY A 76 11.93 -0.80 13.43
CA GLY A 76 10.87 -1.00 14.43
C GLY A 76 9.47 -1.33 13.85
N VAL A 77 9.38 -1.80 12.62
CA VAL A 77 8.10 -2.24 12.00
C VAL A 77 7.81 -3.72 12.31
N ALA A 78 6.58 -4.16 12.00
CA ALA A 78 6.14 -5.53 12.20
C ALA A 78 7.14 -6.59 11.66
N ALA A 79 7.33 -7.66 12.43
CA ALA A 79 8.16 -8.78 12.00
C ALA A 79 7.60 -9.38 10.69
N GLY A 80 8.46 -9.59 9.70
CA GLY A 80 8.07 -10.09 8.37
C GLY A 80 7.97 -9.02 7.28
N SER A 81 8.00 -7.72 7.62
CA SER A 81 7.88 -6.67 6.60
C SER A 81 9.02 -6.62 5.58
N LEU A 82 10.23 -6.92 6.02
CA LEU A 82 11.38 -7.04 5.12
C LEU A 82 11.29 -8.28 4.21
N LYS A 83 10.61 -9.35 4.65
CA LYS A 83 10.43 -10.57 3.87
C LYS A 83 9.40 -10.34 2.76
N TRP A 84 8.24 -9.73 3.08
CA TRP A 84 7.21 -9.38 2.09
C TRP A 84 7.75 -8.45 0.98
N LEU A 85 8.64 -7.51 1.34
CA LEU A 85 9.31 -6.64 0.35
C LEU A 85 10.27 -7.41 -0.58
N ARG A 86 10.88 -8.51 -0.10
CA ARG A 86 11.86 -9.31 -0.86
C ARG A 86 11.22 -10.38 -1.74
N ASP A 87 10.08 -10.93 -1.30
CA ASP A 87 9.48 -12.13 -1.87
C ASP A 87 8.44 -11.85 -2.98
N GLY A 88 8.28 -10.62 -3.46
CA GLY A 88 7.51 -10.41 -4.69
C GLY A 88 7.80 -9.12 -5.42
#